data_AF-A0A920VTS4-F1
#
_entry.id   AF-A0A920VTS4-F1
#
_cell.length_a   1.000
_cell.length_b   1.000
_cell.length_c   1.000
_cell.angle_alpha   90.00
_cell.angle_beta   90.00
_cell.angle_gamma   90.00
#
_symmetry.space_group_name_H-M   'P 1'
#
loop_
_entity.id
_entity.type
_entity.pdbx_description
1 polymer ?
#
loop_
_entity_poly.entity_id
_entity_poly.type
_entity_poly.pdbx_seq_one_letter_code
_entity_poly.pdbx_strand_id
1 'polypeptide(L)'
;MNEEKKSLGRGLDSLLGERAERSTQGVLEVPLEDLVPGQYQPRNKMHKDTLDELSKSIKSQGVLQPILARKKPFKRIRDCCR
;
A
#
# COMPACT_ATOMS: atom_id res chain seq x y z
N MET A 1 23.06 34.22 31.85
CA MET A 1 23.20 32.77 31.67
C MET A 1 22.21 32.34 30.58
N ASN A 2 22.77 31.72 29.53
CA ASN A 2 22.16 31.07 28.36
C ASN A 2 21.27 31.86 27.40
N GLU A 3 21.92 32.25 26.30
CA GLU A 3 21.39 32.12 24.94
C GLU A 3 20.94 30.68 24.62
N GLU A 4 20.29 30.55 23.45
CA GLU A 4 20.00 29.33 22.70
C GLU A 4 18.71 28.56 23.03
N LYS A 5 17.62 29.00 22.39
CA LYS A 5 16.67 28.05 21.77
C LYS A 5 16.39 28.44 20.33
N LYS A 6 17.40 28.11 19.50
CA LYS A 6 17.29 27.64 18.11
C LYS A 6 16.07 28.14 17.33
N SER A 7 16.28 29.26 16.64
CA SER A 7 15.61 29.62 15.39
C SER A 7 15.91 28.58 14.30
N LEU A 8 15.40 27.37 14.44
CA LEU A 8 15.30 26.40 13.33
C LEU A 8 14.08 26.70 12.45
N GLY A 9 13.75 27.98 12.28
CA GLY A 9 12.60 28.43 11.52
C GLY A 9 13.07 28.98 10.19
N ARG A 10 12.78 28.25 9.10
CA ARG A 10 12.69 28.67 7.67
C ARG A 10 13.56 27.89 6.68
N GLY A 11 14.68 27.29 7.11
CA GLY A 11 15.58 26.54 6.19
C GLY A 11 15.30 25.03 6.08
N LEU A 12 14.94 24.39 7.19
CA LEU A 12 14.64 22.95 7.22
C LEU A 12 13.30 22.61 6.53
N ASP A 13 12.32 23.52 6.59
CA ASP A 13 11.02 23.34 5.96
C ASP A 13 11.12 23.22 4.43
N SER A 14 12.02 23.99 3.81
CA SER A 14 12.29 23.93 2.36
C SER A 14 13.01 22.64 1.93
N LEU A 15 13.74 21.98 2.84
CA LEU A 15 14.39 20.69 2.58
C LEU A 15 13.47 19.50 2.86
N LEU A 16 12.58 19.66 3.84
CA LEU A 16 11.58 18.66 4.22
C LEU A 16 10.36 18.65 3.31
N GLY A 17 10.33 19.55 2.30
CA GLY A 17 9.48 19.52 1.11
C GLY A 17 8.03 19.18 1.43
N GLU A 18 7.22 20.21 1.70
CA GLU A 18 5.75 20.16 1.84
C GLU A 18 5.24 18.77 2.16
N ARG A 19 5.57 18.32 3.39
CA ARG A 19 5.18 17.05 4.02
C ARG A 19 4.33 16.20 3.10
N ALA A 20 5.02 15.42 2.26
CA ALA A 20 4.52 14.41 1.35
C ALA A 20 3.01 14.20 1.52
N GLU A 21 2.24 14.83 0.61
CA GLU A 21 0.92 14.43 0.15
C GLU A 21 0.23 13.52 1.16
N ARG A 22 -0.59 14.12 2.06
CA ARG A 22 -1.43 13.43 3.05
C ARG A 22 -1.63 11.99 2.62
N SER A 23 -0.79 11.11 3.16
CA SER A 23 -0.84 9.70 2.85
C SER A 23 -2.30 9.33 2.99
N THR A 24 -2.90 8.79 1.93
CA THR A 24 -4.26 8.26 1.95
C THR A 24 -4.27 7.09 2.93
N GLN A 25 -4.24 7.41 4.21
CA GLN A 25 -4.32 6.54 5.37
C GLN A 25 -5.80 6.19 5.50
N GLY A 26 -6.25 5.32 4.61
CA GLY A 26 -7.65 4.94 4.52
C GLY A 26 -7.80 3.65 3.72
N VAL A 27 -8.99 3.07 3.83
CA VAL A 27 -9.39 1.96 2.96
C VAL A 27 -9.60 2.52 1.56
N LEU A 28 -8.99 1.88 0.56
CA LEU A 28 -9.14 2.24 -0.84
C LEU A 28 -9.85 1.10 -1.56
N GLU A 29 -10.81 1.44 -2.42
CA GLU A 29 -11.38 0.50 -3.37
C GLU A 29 -10.44 0.39 -4.57
N VAL A 30 -10.06 -0.83 -4.92
CA VAL A 30 -9.10 -1.12 -5.99
C VAL A 30 -9.71 -2.18 -6.92
N PRO A 31 -9.62 -2.02 -8.25
CA PRO A 31 -10.02 -3.06 -9.19
C PRO A 31 -9.27 -4.37 -8.92
N LEU A 32 -9.98 -5.50 -9.02
CA LEU A 32 -9.38 -6.82 -8.81
C LEU A 32 -8.25 -7.12 -9.81
N GLU A 33 -8.33 -6.56 -11.01
CA GLU A 33 -7.37 -6.72 -12.10
C GLU A 33 -5.99 -6.10 -11.78
N ASP A 34 -5.96 -5.11 -10.88
CA ASP A 34 -4.73 -4.44 -10.45
C ASP A 34 -4.05 -5.16 -9.28
N LEU A 35 -4.68 -6.20 -8.72
CA LEU A 35 -4.16 -6.96 -7.60
C LEU A 35 -3.41 -8.20 -8.08
N VAL A 36 -2.19 -8.35 -7.59
CA VAL A 36 -1.35 -9.52 -7.84
C VAL A 36 -0.84 -10.11 -6.52
N PRO A 37 -0.66 -11.43 -6.43
CA PRO A 37 -0.09 -12.05 -5.24
C PRO A 37 1.32 -11.49 -4.98
N GLY A 38 1.67 -11.39 -3.70
CA GLY A 38 3.00 -10.97 -3.27
C GLY A 38 4.07 -11.96 -3.72
N GLN A 39 5.27 -11.46 -4.02
CA GLN A 39 6.42 -12.29 -4.44
C GLN A 39 6.78 -13.37 -3.41
N TYR A 40 6.58 -13.08 -2.12
CA TYR A 40 6.92 -13.96 -1.01
C TYR A 40 5.67 -14.36 -0.23
N GLN A 41 4.73 -15.03 -0.90
CA GLN A 41 3.55 -15.59 -0.25
C GLN A 41 3.93 -16.94 0.39
N PRO A 42 4.03 -17.06 1.73
CA PRO A 42 4.45 -18.32 2.38
C PRO A 42 3.34 -19.38 2.34
N ARG A 43 2.08 -18.95 2.34
CA ARG A 43 0.91 -19.85 2.29
C ARG A 43 0.60 -20.22 0.84
N ASN A 44 1.13 -21.36 0.41
CA ASN A 44 0.94 -21.88 -0.96
C ASN A 44 -0.12 -22.99 -1.09
N LYS A 45 -0.52 -23.62 0.03
CA LYS A 45 -1.54 -24.67 0.03
C LYS A 45 -2.79 -24.19 0.76
N MET A 46 -3.93 -24.28 0.08
CA MET A 46 -5.26 -24.02 0.63
C MET A 46 -6.19 -25.16 0.25
N HIS A 47 -7.06 -25.58 1.16
CA HIS A 47 -8.05 -26.60 0.90
C HIS A 47 -9.22 -26.00 0.11
N LYS A 48 -9.71 -26.71 -0.91
CA LYS A 48 -10.79 -26.22 -1.77
C LYS A 48 -12.07 -25.92 -0.97
N ASP A 49 -12.43 -26.81 -0.06
CA ASP A 49 -13.64 -26.64 0.76
C ASP A 49 -13.58 -25.35 1.60
N THR A 50 -12.42 -25.04 2.19
CA THR A 50 -12.23 -23.81 2.96
C THR A 50 -12.28 -22.54 2.11
N LEU A 51 -11.87 -22.61 0.84
CA LEU A 51 -11.98 -21.50 -0.10
C LEU A 51 -13.43 -21.27 -0.52
N ASP A 52 -14.18 -22.35 -0.74
CA ASP A 52 -15.59 -22.27 -1.11
C ASP A 52 -16.44 -21.69 0.02
N GLU A 53 -16.19 -22.10 1.26
CA GLU A 53 -16.81 -21.51 2.46
C GLU A 53 -16.51 -20.02 2.58
N LEU A 54 -15.24 -19.63 2.45
CA LEU A 54 -14.83 -18.23 2.49
C LEU A 54 -15.50 -17.40 1.39
N SER A 55 -15.58 -17.95 0.16
CA SER A 55 -16.21 -17.26 -0.96
C SER A 55 -17.70 -17.00 -0.71
N LYS A 56 -18.42 -17.94 -0.10
CA LYS A 56 -19.84 -17.81 0.27
C LYS A 56 -20.00 -16.74 1.35
N SER A 57 -19.13 -16.74 2.35
CA SER A 57 -19.12 -15.71 3.41
C SER A 57 -18.90 -14.31 2.82
N ILE A 58 -17.87 -14.13 1.98
CA ILE A 58 -17.58 -12.84 1.33
C ILE A 58 -18.75 -12.37 0.46
N LYS A 59 -19.44 -13.27 -0.25
CA LYS A 59 -20.63 -12.90 -1.05
C LYS A 59 -21.79 -12.41 -0.17
N SER A 60 -21.94 -12.95 1.04
CA SER A 60 -23.06 -12.62 1.93
C SER A 60 -22.82 -11.37 2.78
N GLN A 61 -21.59 -11.16 3.25
CA GLN A 61 -21.25 -10.11 4.22
C GLN A 61 -20.27 -9.07 3.66
N GLY A 62 -19.79 -9.27 2.43
CA GLY A 62 -18.69 -8.49 1.88
C GLY A 62 -17.34 -8.87 2.51
N VAL A 63 -16.32 -8.09 2.17
CA VAL A 63 -14.99 -8.24 2.75
C VAL A 63 -14.95 -7.50 4.09
N LEU A 64 -15.00 -8.25 5.19
CA LEU A 64 -15.01 -7.68 6.54
C LEU A 64 -13.71 -6.96 6.90
N GLN A 65 -12.58 -7.50 6.44
CA GLN A 65 -11.25 -6.96 6.71
C GLN A 65 -10.58 -6.52 5.40
N PRO A 66 -10.23 -5.23 5.26
CA PRO A 66 -9.47 -4.76 4.12
C PRO A 66 -8.16 -5.52 3.97
N ILE A 67 -7.79 -5.78 2.72
CA ILE A 67 -6.52 -6.42 2.40
C ILE A 67 -5.37 -5.41 2.43
N LEU A 68 -4.22 -5.84 2.95
CA LEU A 68 -3.01 -5.04 2.93
C LEU A 68 -2.32 -5.19 1.57
N ALA A 69 -2.19 -4.07 0.86
CA ALA A 69 -1.54 -4.02 -0.44
C ALA A 69 -0.50 -2.91 -0.48
N ARG A 70 0.49 -3.07 -1.36
CA ARG A 70 1.48 -2.04 -1.69
C ARG A 70 1.48 -1.81 -3.19
N LYS A 71 1.65 -0.56 -3.62
CA LYS A 71 1.82 -0.24 -5.04
C LYS A 71 3.08 -0.95 -5.54
N LYS A 72 2.92 -1.77 -6.58
CA LYS A 72 4.06 -2.37 -7.27
C LYS A 72 4.65 -1.31 -8.21
N PRO A 73 5.97 -1.10 -8.24
CA PRO A 73 6.57 -0.19 -9.21
C PRO A 73 6.22 -0.69 -10.61
N PHE A 74 5.70 0.21 -11.44
CA PHE A 74 5.35 -0.06 -12.83
C PHE A 74 6.63 -0.40 -13.58
N LYS A 75 6.88 -1.68 -13.88
CA LYS A 75 8.01 -2.08 -14.71
C LYS A 75 7.61 -1.79 -16.16
N ARG A 76 7.95 -0.61 -16.69
CA ARG A 76 7.94 -0.37 -18.14
C ARG A 76 8.89 -1.38 -18.77
N ILE A 77 8.33 -2.43 -19.35
CA ILE A 77 8.98 -3.23 -20.37
C ILE A 77 8.61 -2.57 -21.69
N ARG A 78 9.62 -2.31 -22.55
CA ARG A 78 9.67 -1.37 -23.70
C ARG A 78 10.13 0.02 -23.22
N ASP A 79 11.42 0.36 -23.21
CA ASP A 79 12.27 0.55 -24.39
C ASP A 79 13.72 0.09 -24.16
N CYS A 80 13.97 -1.22 -24.25
CA CYS A 80 15.33 -1.74 -24.36
C CYS A 80 15.52 -2.11 -25.83
N CYS A 81 16.52 -1.51 -26.48
CA CYS A 81 16.84 -1.57 -27.92
C CYS A 81 16.03 -0.63 -28.83
N ARG A 82 16.46 0.64 -28.88
CA ARG A 82 16.72 1.28 -30.17
C ARG A 82 18.16 1.78 -30.17
#